data_AF-A0A2V7YQ20-F1
#
_entry.id   AF-A0A2V7YQ20-F1
#
_cell.length_a   1.000
_cell.length_b   1.000
_cell.length_c   1.000
_cell.angle_alpha   90.00
_cell.angle_beta   90.00
_cell.angle_gamma   90.00
#
_symmetry.space_group_name_H-M   'P 1'
#
loop_
_entity.id
_entity.type
_entity.pdbx_description
1 polymer ?
#
loop_
_entity_poly.entity_id
_entity_poly.type
_entity_poly.pdbx_seq_one_letter_code
_entity_poly.pdbx_strand_id
1 'polypeptide(L)'
;GPLKIDYCVDLAIPQVTFSVFLAGIKIGGGTINPQHPCVTVGGGVAGFKAEATLCVDPAKKQVTYEIEICAPIVGCKKYKGVLFSW
;
A
#
# COMPACT_ATOMS: atom_id res chain seq x y z
N GLY A 1 12.71 -3.42 4.79
CA GLY A 1 13.22 -2.21 4.11
C GLY A 1 12.67 -0.97 4.80
N PRO A 2 12.90 0.24 4.29
CA PRO A 2 12.39 1.47 4.90
C PRO A 2 10.86 1.59 4.80
N LEU A 3 10.21 0.87 3.90
CA LEU A 3 8.76 0.80 3.82
C LEU A 3 8.24 -0.52 4.43
N LYS A 4 7.15 -0.43 5.20
CA LYS A 4 6.37 -1.57 5.72
C LYS A 4 4.89 -1.32 5.50
N ILE A 5 4.16 -2.34 5.07
CA ILE A 5 2.70 -2.33 4.94
C ILE A 5 2.15 -3.43 5.84
N ASP A 6 1.39 -3.03 6.85
CA ASP A 6 0.61 -3.96 7.69
C ASP A 6 -0.82 -4.00 7.15
N TYR A 7 -1.39 -5.19 6.99
CA TYR A 7 -2.74 -5.36 6.43
C TYR A 7 -3.55 -6.43 7.16
N CYS A 8 -4.87 -6.26 7.15
CA CYS A 8 -5.86 -7.22 7.65
C CYS A 8 -6.92 -7.45 6.57
N VAL A 9 -7.22 -8.71 6.27
CA VAL A 9 -8.22 -9.12 5.28
C VAL A 9 -9.41 -9.71 6.01
N ASP A 10 -10.58 -9.14 5.79
CA ASP A 10 -11.85 -9.74 6.18
C ASP A 10 -12.51 -10.31 4.91
N LEU A 11 -12.86 -11.60 4.95
CA LEU A 11 -13.49 -12.30 3.83
C LEU A 11 -15.00 -12.45 4.02
N ALA A 12 -15.52 -12.19 5.22
CA ALA A 12 -16.97 -12.16 5.46
C ALA A 12 -17.58 -10.88 4.88
N ILE A 13 -16.83 -9.78 4.93
CA ILE A 13 -17.08 -8.53 4.21
C ILE A 13 -15.80 -8.29 3.42
N PRO A 14 -15.78 -8.35 2.07
CA PRO A 14 -14.54 -8.22 1.29
C PRO A 14 -13.94 -6.83 1.47
N GLN A 15 -13.13 -6.67 2.51
CA GLN A 15 -12.47 -5.42 2.89
C GLN A 15 -11.04 -5.72 3.32
N VAL A 16 -10.16 -4.79 3.01
CA VAL A 16 -8.76 -4.85 3.39
C VAL A 16 -8.38 -3.54 4.03
N THR A 17 -8.05 -3.59 5.30
CA THR A 17 -7.53 -2.43 6.03
C THR A 17 -6.01 -2.54 6.08
N PHE A 18 -5.32 -1.44 5.81
CA PHE A 18 -3.85 -1.41 5.80
C PHE A 18 -3.31 -0.14 6.44
N SER A 19 -2.07 -0.22 6.91
CA SER A 19 -1.28 0.91 7.40
C SER A 19 0.10 0.90 6.74
N VAL A 20 0.56 2.07 6.33
CA VAL A 20 1.84 2.25 5.66
C VAL A 20 2.79 2.96 6.59
N PHE A 21 3.98 2.40 6.76
CA PHE A 21 5.05 2.95 7.59
C PHE A 21 6.29 3.20 6.74
N LEU A 22 6.88 4.39 6.90
CA LEU A 22 8.13 4.79 6.28
C LEU A 22 9.15 5.09 7.39
N ALA A 23 10.29 4.40 7.36
CA ALA A 23 11.35 4.46 8.38
C ALA A 23 10.82 4.26 9.82
N GLY A 24 9.84 3.37 9.99
CA GLY A 24 9.21 3.07 11.28
C GLY A 24 8.09 4.04 11.71
N ILE A 25 7.85 5.10 10.94
CA ILE A 25 6.79 6.09 11.22
C ILE A 25 5.58 5.83 10.34
N LYS A 26 4.38 5.78 10.93
CA LYS A 26 3.14 5.64 10.16
C LYS A 26 2.90 6.88 9.31
N ILE A 27 2.87 6.73 8.00
CA ILE A 27 2.58 7.82 7.05
C ILE A 27 1.11 7.85 6.62
N GLY A 28 0.37 6.76 6.84
CA GLY A 28 -1.06 6.72 6.61
C GLY A 28 -1.62 5.30 6.60
N GLY A 29 -2.83 5.16 6.07
CA GLY A 29 -3.55 3.91 5.96
C GLY A 29 -4.97 4.15 5.48
N GLY A 30 -5.70 3.07 5.25
CA GLY A 30 -7.08 3.15 4.80
C GLY A 30 -7.71 1.77 4.71
N THR A 31 -8.92 1.75 4.16
CA THR A 31 -9.67 0.53 3.88
C THR A 31 -10.05 0.52 2.41
N ILE A 32 -9.78 -0.59 1.72
CA ILE A 32 -10.29 -0.86 0.37
C ILE A 32 -11.38 -1.93 0.42
N ASN A 33 -12.39 -1.77 -0.41
CA ASN A 33 -13.51 -2.71 -0.60
C ASN A 33 -14.08 -2.51 -2.02
N PRO A 34 -15.02 -3.34 -2.49
CA PRO A 34 -15.57 -3.18 -3.85
C PRO A 34 -16.16 -1.79 -4.17
N GLN A 35 -16.60 -1.02 -3.18
CA GLN A 35 -17.16 0.33 -3.35
C GLN A 35 -16.08 1.42 -3.37
N HIS A 36 -14.99 1.21 -2.63
CA HIS A 36 -13.79 2.04 -2.60
C HIS A 36 -12.58 1.17 -2.93
N PRO A 37 -12.41 0.81 -4.21
CA PRO A 37 -11.52 -0.28 -4.59
C PRO A 37 -10.05 0.08 -4.45
N CYS A 38 -9.70 1.37 -4.53
CA CYS A 38 -8.32 1.83 -4.49
C CYS A 38 -8.13 2.92 -3.45
N VAL A 39 -6.90 3.01 -2.95
CA VAL A 39 -6.45 4.02 -2.00
C VAL A 39 -4.98 4.27 -2.22
N THR A 40 -4.58 5.53 -2.10
CA THR A 40 -3.19 5.96 -2.22
C THR A 40 -2.78 6.68 -0.96
N VAL A 41 -1.63 6.29 -0.41
CA VAL A 41 -1.01 6.89 0.77
C VAL A 41 0.37 7.39 0.38
N GLY A 42 0.55 8.71 0.46
CA GLY A 42 1.82 9.37 0.23
C GLY A 42 2.36 10.00 1.51
N GLY A 43 3.68 9.98 1.70
CA GLY A 43 4.31 10.63 2.84
C GLY A 43 5.83 10.71 2.72
N GLY A 44 6.44 11.52 3.59
CA GLY A 44 7.89 11.68 3.63
C GLY A 44 8.42 11.78 5.06
N VAL A 45 9.53 11.08 5.31
CA VAL A 45 10.18 11.00 6.64
C VAL A 45 11.69 10.95 6.44
N ALA A 46 12.44 11.80 7.15
CA ALA A 46 13.91 11.79 7.16
C ALA A 46 14.56 11.78 5.76
N GLY A 47 14.00 12.54 4.82
CA GLY A 47 14.48 12.62 3.42
C GLY A 47 13.99 11.49 2.51
N PHE A 48 13.39 10.43 3.04
CA PHE A 48 12.68 9.44 2.23
C PHE A 48 11.30 9.97 1.87
N LYS A 49 10.84 9.64 0.66
CA LYS A 49 9.44 9.80 0.24
C LYS A 49 8.91 8.45 -0.21
N ALA A 50 7.66 8.17 0.10
CA ALA A 50 6.99 7.00 -0.40
C ALA A 50 5.55 7.31 -0.80
N GLU A 51 5.10 6.66 -1.85
CA GLU A 51 3.71 6.61 -2.26
C GLU A 51 3.33 5.13 -2.43
N ALA A 52 2.24 4.72 -1.80
CA ALA A 52 1.75 3.35 -1.88
C ALA A 52 0.27 3.38 -2.25
N THR A 53 -0.06 2.76 -3.37
CA THR A 53 -1.41 2.53 -3.85
C THR A 53 -1.76 1.07 -3.67
N LEU A 54 -2.89 0.77 -3.04
CA LEU A 54 -3.46 -0.58 -2.99
C LEU A 54 -4.82 -0.58 -3.67
N CYS A 55 -5.11 -1.63 -4.43
CA CYS A 55 -6.37 -1.78 -5.15
C CYS A 55 -6.93 -3.20 -5.03
N VAL A 56 -8.24 -3.32 -4.81
CA VAL A 56 -9.03 -4.54 -4.98
C VAL A 56 -9.43 -4.68 -6.44
N ASP A 57 -9.10 -5.81 -7.06
CA ASP A 57 -9.63 -6.26 -8.35
C ASP A 57 -10.62 -7.41 -8.09
N PRO A 58 -11.94 -7.11 -8.03
CA PRO A 58 -12.95 -8.12 -7.72
C PRO A 58 -13.15 -9.11 -8.87
N ALA A 59 -12.80 -8.74 -10.11
CA ALA A 59 -12.92 -9.63 -11.28
C ALA A 59 -11.84 -10.73 -11.24
N LYS A 60 -10.63 -10.38 -10.80
CA LYS A 60 -9.52 -11.34 -10.62
C LYS A 60 -9.39 -11.86 -9.19
N LYS A 61 -10.28 -11.44 -8.28
CA LYS A 61 -10.26 -11.78 -6.86
C LYS A 61 -8.88 -11.60 -6.23
N GLN A 62 -8.31 -10.43 -6.39
CA GLN A 62 -6.98 -10.13 -5.89
C GLN A 62 -6.86 -8.70 -5.39
N VAL A 63 -5.90 -8.47 -4.50
CA VAL A 63 -5.42 -7.13 -4.16
C VAL A 63 -4.08 -6.92 -4.82
N THR A 64 -3.95 -5.81 -5.53
CA THR A 64 -2.68 -5.36 -6.11
C THR A 64 -2.12 -4.20 -5.31
N TYR A 65 -0.80 -4.01 -5.43
CA TYR A 65 -0.11 -2.86 -4.88
C TYR A 65 0.77 -2.23 -5.96
N GLU A 66 0.93 -0.91 -5.88
CA GLU A 66 1.94 -0.14 -6.56
C GLU A 66 2.59 0.80 -5.54
N ILE A 67 3.92 0.77 -5.47
CA ILE A 67 4.69 1.46 -4.46
C ILE A 67 5.85 2.18 -5.14
N GLU A 68 5.98 3.47 -4.89
CA GLU A 68 7.16 4.26 -5.22
C GLU A 68 7.87 4.68 -3.94
N ILE A 69 9.18 4.46 -3.86
CA ILE A 69 10.02 4.90 -2.74
C ILE A 69 11.20 5.68 -3.31
N CYS A 70 11.36 6.93 -2.89
CA CYS A 70 12.49 7.78 -3.20
C CYS A 70 13.40 7.93 -1.97
N ALA A 71 14.69 7.71 -2.18
CA ALA A 71 15.71 7.94 -1.17
C ALA A 71 16.68 9.04 -1.65
N PRO A 72 17.23 9.90 -0.75
CA PRO A 72 17.99 11.10 -1.13
C PRO A 72 19.18 10.86 -2.08
N ILE A 73 19.83 9.71 -1.97
CA ILE A 73 21.07 9.39 -2.73
C ILE A 73 20.81 8.32 -3.80
N VAL A 74 19.84 7.45 -3.56
CA VAL A 74 19.62 6.22 -4.35
C VAL A 74 18.56 6.40 -5.44
N GLY A 75 17.90 7.57 -5.48
CA GLY A 75 16.82 7.87 -6.41
C GLY A 75 15.51 7.17 -6.05
N CYS A 76 14.57 7.17 -7.00
CA CYS A 76 13.25 6.57 -6.84
C CYS A 76 13.22 5.16 -7.42
N LYS A 77 12.56 4.23 -6.71
CA LYS A 77 12.27 2.88 -7.18
C LYS A 77 10.78 2.63 -7.11
N LYS A 78 10.25 2.00 -8.16
CA LYS A 78 8.86 1.58 -8.27
C LYS A 78 8.75 0.07 -8.19
N TYR A 79 7.74 -0.40 -7.47
CA TYR A 79 7.40 -1.80 -7.29
C TYR A 79 5.91 -1.95 -7.52
N LYS A 80 5.51 -3.00 -8.21
CA LYS A 80 4.10 -3.34 -8.37
C LYS A 80 3.91 -4.84 -8.37
N GLY A 81 2.74 -5.30 -7.95
CA GLY A 81 2.46 -6.72 -7.90
C GLY A 81 1.10 -7.04 -7.30
N VAL A 82 0.89 -8.34 -7.05
CA VAL A 82 -0.25 -8.85 -6.31
C VAL A 82 0.15 -8.99 -4.85
N LEU A 83 -0.61 -8.38 -3.95
CA LEU A 83 -0.45 -8.52 -2.50
C LEU A 83 -0.99 -9.87 -2.03
N PHE A 84 -2.21 -10.21 -2.43
CA PHE A 84 -2.83 -11.52 -2.21
C PHE A 84 -3.98 -11.76 -3.20
N SER A 85 -4.40 -13.02 -3.34
CA SER A 85 -5.51 -13.46 -4.20
C SER A 85 -6.35 -14.54 -3.51
N TRP A 86 -7.64 -14.68 -3.87
CA TRP A 86 -8.58 -15.66 -3.30
C TRP A 86 -9.56 -16.26 -4.31
#